data_AF-A0A4Y7PDB7-F1
#
_entry.id   AF-A0A4Y7PDB7-F1
#
_cell.length_a   1.000
_cell.length_b   1.000
_cell.length_c   1.000
_cell.angle_alpha   90.00
_cell.angle_beta   90.00
_cell.angle_gamma   90.00
#
_symmetry.space_group_name_H-M   'P 1'
#
loop_
_entity.id
_entity.type
_entity.pdbx_description
1 polymer ?
#
loop_
_entity_poly.entity_id
_entity_poly.type
_entity_poly.pdbx_seq_one_letter_code
_entity_poly.pdbx_strand_id
1 'polypeptide(L)'
;MDVDDDEDDEVEDEEDDEDEDALADYCKKGIRGVFTFVSQRDDLVVPLKVQMIVAEECPLDTILSFHSTIVMNLISHQAAYCLFAWTTLEDRHGVVVQEEVKRTRHKAALAKYAARGFNIITRDEAKRERDKKHRSSLRSGERWVDDRLAWVIPLDMANRNDVTLSASTLGTPQTMCDPVTLNSWMFGKHEDDPGPSWFGVPLIQFTYISSKLLRFKYTASHEFLHFVKPILCMTGSAEYKKRKEYPSAEFWTWYLNIS
;
A
#
# COMPACT_ATOMS: atom_id res chain seq x y z
N MET A 1 31.19 -56.00 -26.85
CA MET A 1 29.72 -55.88 -26.96
C MET A 1 29.37 -54.91 -25.87
N ASP A 2 29.50 -53.65 -26.24
CA ASP A 2 29.28 -52.49 -25.40
C ASP A 2 27.77 -52.33 -25.23
N VAL A 3 27.34 -52.23 -23.97
CA VAL A 3 25.98 -51.88 -23.59
C VAL A 3 26.13 -50.54 -22.90
N ASP A 4 25.86 -49.48 -23.67
CA ASP A 4 25.66 -48.14 -23.16
C ASP A 4 24.29 -48.13 -22.45
N ASP A 5 24.31 -47.96 -21.13
CA ASP A 5 23.13 -47.65 -20.31
C ASP A 5 22.98 -46.12 -20.31
N ASP A 6 22.07 -45.63 -21.17
CA ASP A 6 21.56 -44.27 -21.13
C ASP A 6 20.61 -44.13 -19.92
N GLU A 7 21.08 -43.49 -18.85
CA GLU A 7 20.24 -43.03 -17.73
C GLU A 7 19.56 -41.72 -18.15
N ASP A 8 18.27 -41.82 -18.49
CA ASP A 8 17.35 -40.68 -18.62
C ASP A 8 17.09 -40.06 -17.23
N ASP A 9 17.80 -38.98 -16.92
CA ASP A 9 17.51 -38.08 -15.80
C ASP A 9 16.23 -37.28 -16.12
N GLU A 10 15.07 -37.83 -15.76
CA GLU A 10 13.82 -37.09 -15.65
C GLU A 10 13.95 -36.04 -14.53
N VAL A 11 14.23 -34.79 -14.92
CA VAL A 11 14.13 -33.63 -14.04
C VAL A 11 12.64 -33.41 -13.75
N GLU A 12 12.16 -33.94 -12.64
CA GLU A 12 10.85 -33.60 -12.10
C GLU A 12 10.87 -32.11 -11.72
N ASP A 13 10.19 -31.29 -12.52
CA ASP A 13 9.88 -29.90 -12.19
C ASP A 13 9.03 -29.90 -10.92
N GLU A 14 9.64 -29.57 -9.77
CA GLU A 14 8.93 -29.26 -8.53
C GLU A 14 7.99 -28.08 -8.78
N GLU A 15 6.73 -28.38 -9.11
CA GLU A 15 5.66 -27.38 -9.18
C GLU A 15 5.54 -26.71 -7.80
N ASP A 16 5.65 -25.37 -7.78
CA ASP A 16 5.46 -24.48 -6.63
C ASP A 16 4.03 -24.61 -6.04
N ASP A 17 3.72 -25.73 -5.38
CA ASP A 17 2.46 -26.00 -4.67
C ASP A 17 2.27 -25.14 -3.40
N GLU A 18 3.25 -24.30 -3.05
CA GLU A 18 3.23 -23.47 -1.83
C GLU A 18 2.32 -22.23 -1.91
N ASP A 19 1.81 -21.86 -3.09
CA ASP A 19 0.96 -20.66 -3.26
C ASP A 19 -0.52 -20.91 -2.88
N GLU A 20 -1.00 -22.17 -2.86
CA GLU A 20 -2.41 -22.49 -2.55
C GLU A 20 -2.72 -22.38 -1.05
N ASP A 21 -1.73 -22.72 -0.20
CA ASP A 21 -1.81 -22.58 1.27
C ASP A 21 -1.58 -21.13 1.78
N ALA A 22 -1.25 -20.20 0.87
CA ALA A 22 -1.07 -18.78 1.19
C ALA A 22 -2.39 -18.02 1.42
N LEU A 23 -3.54 -18.57 0.98
CA LEU A 23 -4.84 -17.90 1.02
C LEU A 23 -5.53 -17.97 2.39
N ALA A 24 -5.30 -19.04 3.16
CA ALA A 24 -6.07 -19.32 4.38
C ALA A 24 -5.73 -18.43 5.59
N ASP A 25 -4.62 -17.67 5.55
CA ASP A 25 -4.11 -16.99 6.75
C ASP A 25 -3.51 -15.60 6.48
N TYR A 26 -3.95 -14.93 5.40
CA TYR A 26 -3.94 -13.47 5.33
C TYR A 26 -5.00 -12.89 6.29
N CYS A 27 -4.94 -13.25 7.57
CA CYS A 27 -5.62 -12.52 8.65
C CYS A 27 -4.89 -11.18 8.92
N LYS A 28 -4.47 -10.49 7.85
CA LYS A 28 -4.03 -9.11 7.91
C LYS A 28 -5.29 -8.26 7.96
N LYS A 29 -5.34 -7.36 8.93
CA LYS A 29 -6.44 -6.42 9.11
C LYS A 29 -6.78 -5.75 7.77
N GLY A 30 -8.00 -5.96 7.30
CA GLY A 30 -8.52 -5.30 6.11
C GLY A 30 -8.24 -5.97 4.75
N ILE A 31 -7.70 -7.19 4.67
CA ILE A 31 -7.72 -7.98 3.41
C ILE A 31 -9.01 -8.80 3.35
N ARG A 32 -9.85 -8.55 2.35
CA ARG A 32 -11.07 -9.31 2.07
C ARG A 32 -10.82 -10.51 1.16
N GLY A 33 -9.83 -10.42 0.28
CA GLY A 33 -9.46 -11.51 -0.63
C GLY A 33 -8.21 -11.20 -1.44
N VAL A 34 -7.58 -12.25 -1.96
CA VAL A 34 -6.43 -12.15 -2.87
C VAL A 34 -6.75 -13.00 -4.09
N PHE A 35 -6.67 -12.40 -5.28
CA PHE A 35 -6.90 -13.05 -6.55
C PHE A 35 -5.60 -13.07 -7.33
N THR A 36 -5.15 -14.25 -7.76
CA THR A 36 -3.95 -14.40 -8.59
C THR A 36 -4.36 -14.59 -10.04
N PHE A 37 -3.85 -13.73 -10.91
CA PHE A 37 -3.99 -13.82 -12.36
C PHE A 37 -2.66 -14.24 -12.94
N VAL A 38 -2.66 -15.30 -13.74
CA VAL A 38 -1.46 -15.82 -14.40
C VAL A 38 -1.57 -15.56 -15.89
N SER A 39 -0.50 -15.05 -16.49
CA SER A 39 -0.41 -14.81 -17.93
C SER A 39 -0.46 -16.13 -18.69
N GLN A 40 -1.35 -16.23 -19.68
CA GLN A 40 -1.47 -17.39 -20.59
C GLN A 40 -0.48 -17.33 -21.76
N ARG A 41 0.70 -16.73 -21.54
CA ARG A 41 1.69 -16.55 -22.59
C ARG A 41 2.66 -17.71 -22.55
N ASP A 42 2.61 -18.54 -23.58
CA ASP A 42 3.43 -19.75 -23.69
C ASP A 42 4.90 -19.45 -24.01
N ASP A 43 5.24 -18.21 -24.39
CA ASP A 43 6.60 -17.79 -24.72
C ASP A 43 7.45 -17.41 -23.50
N LEU A 44 6.91 -17.55 -22.29
CA LEU A 44 7.58 -17.17 -21.07
C LEU A 44 8.09 -18.41 -20.32
N VAL A 45 9.40 -18.44 -20.05
CA VAL A 45 10.05 -19.48 -19.22
C VAL A 45 9.42 -19.52 -17.82
N VAL A 46 8.97 -18.38 -17.31
CA VAL A 46 8.25 -18.28 -16.03
C VAL A 46 6.96 -17.46 -16.23
N PRO A 47 5.77 -18.01 -15.93
CA PRO A 47 4.52 -17.29 -16.09
C PRO A 47 4.49 -15.99 -15.27
N LEU A 48 4.05 -14.89 -15.90
CA LEU A 48 3.84 -13.63 -15.18
C LEU A 48 2.60 -13.76 -14.29
N LYS A 49 2.76 -13.49 -13.00
CA LYS A 49 1.67 -13.48 -12.01
C LYS A 49 1.35 -12.05 -11.58
N VAL A 50 0.07 -11.70 -11.52
CA VAL A 50 -0.46 -10.46 -10.93
C VAL A 50 -1.39 -10.83 -9.78
N GLN A 51 -1.13 -10.30 -8.58
CA GLN A 51 -2.00 -10.49 -7.43
C GLN A 51 -2.83 -9.24 -7.20
N MET A 52 -4.15 -9.38 -7.24
CA MET A 52 -5.11 -8.36 -6.88
C MET A 52 -5.58 -8.59 -5.45
N ILE A 53 -5.27 -7.63 -4.57
CA ILE A 53 -5.71 -7.65 -3.18
C ILE A 53 -6.97 -6.79 -3.07
N VAL A 54 -8.06 -7.40 -2.63
CA VAL A 54 -9.29 -6.67 -2.29
C VAL A 54 -9.20 -6.27 -0.83
N ALA A 55 -9.09 -4.96 -0.59
CA ALA A 55 -9.13 -4.40 0.74
C ALA A 55 -10.60 -4.23 1.21
N GLU A 56 -10.86 -4.52 2.48
CA GLU A 56 -12.16 -4.30 3.12
C GLU A 56 -12.44 -2.80 3.35
N GLU A 57 -11.38 -2.06 3.63
CA GLU A 57 -11.44 -0.70 4.17
C GLU A 57 -10.72 0.30 3.26
N CYS A 58 -9.48 0.67 3.59
CA CYS A 58 -8.64 1.54 2.78
C CYS A 58 -7.50 0.69 2.17
N PRO A 59 -7.32 0.66 0.84
CA PRO A 59 -6.21 -0.07 0.22
C PRO A 59 -4.84 0.33 0.77
N LEU A 60 -4.64 1.62 1.13
CA LEU A 60 -3.37 2.08 1.66
C LEU A 60 -3.11 1.59 3.10
N ASP A 61 -4.15 1.44 3.93
CA ASP A 61 -4.03 0.82 5.26
C ASP A 61 -3.49 -0.61 5.13
N THR A 62 -4.03 -1.38 4.19
CA THR A 62 -3.56 -2.73 3.87
C THR A 62 -2.11 -2.74 3.39
N ILE A 63 -1.75 -1.87 2.45
CA ILE A 63 -0.41 -1.83 1.83
C ILE A 63 0.66 -1.36 2.82
N LEU A 64 0.39 -0.34 3.63
CA LEU A 64 1.33 0.16 4.64
C LEU A 64 1.50 -0.82 5.81
N SER A 65 0.59 -1.79 5.97
CA SER A 65 0.66 -2.84 6.98
C SER A 65 1.51 -4.05 6.56
N PHE A 66 2.13 -4.05 5.37
CA PHE A 66 3.08 -5.10 4.99
C PHE A 66 4.40 -5.02 5.76
N HIS A 67 5.14 -6.13 5.79
CA HIS A 67 6.38 -6.27 6.57
C HIS A 67 7.61 -5.62 5.92
N SER A 68 7.53 -5.29 4.62
CA SER A 68 8.65 -4.71 3.86
C SER A 68 8.18 -3.64 2.88
N THR A 69 9.04 -2.64 2.65
CA THR A 69 8.79 -1.59 1.65
C THR A 69 8.74 -2.10 0.21
N ILE A 70 9.28 -3.30 -0.07
CA ILE A 70 9.32 -3.88 -1.43
C ILE A 70 7.92 -3.99 -2.05
N VAL A 71 6.93 -4.30 -1.23
CA VAL A 71 5.54 -4.55 -1.65
C VAL A 71 4.64 -3.33 -1.49
N MET A 72 5.20 -2.17 -1.15
CA MET A 72 4.45 -0.94 -0.91
C MET A 72 4.28 -0.13 -2.20
N ASN A 73 3.72 -0.80 -3.22
CA ASN A 73 3.40 -0.22 -4.52
C ASN A 73 1.90 -0.38 -4.76
N LEU A 74 1.28 0.57 -5.44
CA LEU A 74 -0.15 0.51 -5.74
C LEU A 74 -0.43 1.05 -7.14
N ILE A 75 -1.50 0.56 -7.74
CA ILE A 75 -2.01 1.06 -9.02
C ILE A 75 -3.42 1.55 -8.78
N SER A 76 -3.66 2.82 -9.08
CA SER A 76 -4.97 3.45 -9.02
C SER A 76 -5.59 3.55 -10.41
N HIS A 77 -6.71 4.26 -10.52
CA HIS A 77 -7.32 4.57 -11.81
C HIS A 77 -6.54 5.62 -12.63
N GLN A 78 -5.65 6.42 -12.03
CA GLN A 78 -4.90 7.47 -12.73
C GLN A 78 -3.42 7.17 -12.89
N ALA A 79 -2.80 6.45 -11.94
CA ALA A 79 -1.36 6.26 -11.93
C ALA A 79 -0.96 4.97 -11.20
N ALA A 80 0.25 4.49 -11.48
CA ALA A 80 0.97 3.56 -10.62
C ALA A 80 1.91 4.34 -9.69
N TYR A 81 1.98 3.92 -8.44
CA TYR A 81 2.79 4.56 -7.39
C TYR A 81 3.73 3.56 -6.76
N CYS A 82 4.96 4.01 -6.52
CA CYS A 82 5.96 3.29 -5.74
C CYS A 82 6.41 4.19 -4.59
N LEU A 83 5.97 3.87 -3.36
CA LEU A 83 6.10 4.77 -2.20
C LEU A 83 7.55 4.93 -1.72
N PHE A 84 8.39 3.95 -2.04
CA PHE A 84 9.81 3.88 -1.68
C PHE A 84 10.70 3.64 -2.90
N ALA A 85 10.41 4.34 -4.00
CA ALA A 85 10.94 4.02 -5.32
C ALA A 85 12.46 3.97 -5.42
N TRP A 86 13.16 4.98 -4.93
CA TRP A 86 14.62 4.97 -5.01
C TRP A 86 15.21 3.79 -4.22
N THR A 87 14.72 3.55 -3.01
CA THR A 87 15.23 2.46 -2.18
C THR A 87 14.91 1.09 -2.77
N THR A 88 13.69 0.89 -3.27
CA THR A 88 13.22 -0.42 -3.71
C THR A 88 13.59 -0.73 -5.15
N LEU A 89 13.50 0.23 -6.08
CA LEU A 89 13.72 -0.01 -7.51
C LEU A 89 15.18 0.25 -7.91
N GLU A 90 15.79 1.34 -7.44
CA GLU A 90 17.18 1.69 -7.80
C GLU A 90 18.19 0.92 -6.94
N ASP A 91 18.07 1.03 -5.61
CA ASP A 91 19.02 0.39 -4.69
C ASP A 91 18.73 -1.11 -4.49
N ARG A 92 17.57 -1.61 -4.95
CA ARG A 92 17.08 -2.98 -4.69
C ARG A 92 17.09 -3.35 -3.20
N HIS A 93 16.81 -2.39 -2.33
CA HIS A 93 16.73 -2.58 -0.89
C HIS A 93 15.29 -2.77 -0.43
N GLY A 94 15.08 -3.74 0.45
CA GLY A 94 13.83 -3.93 1.18
C GLY A 94 13.99 -3.62 2.64
N VAL A 95 13.34 -2.56 3.13
CA VAL A 95 13.39 -2.23 4.56
C VAL A 95 12.33 -3.01 5.30
N VAL A 96 12.73 -3.72 6.35
CA VAL A 96 11.80 -4.38 7.26
C VAL A 96 11.14 -3.31 8.14
N VAL A 97 9.82 -3.13 8.01
CA VAL A 97 9.08 -2.04 8.69
C VAL A 97 8.40 -2.48 9.99
N GLN A 98 8.19 -3.79 10.15
CA GLN A 98 7.56 -4.40 11.33
C GLN A 98 8.52 -5.41 11.95
N GLU A 99 8.82 -5.23 13.23
CA GLU A 99 9.83 -6.01 13.97
C GLU A 99 9.29 -7.38 14.45
N GLU A 100 8.01 -7.68 14.22
CA GLU A 100 7.40 -9.00 14.49
C GLU A 100 7.89 -10.09 13.50
N VAL A 101 9.20 -10.24 13.37
CA VAL A 101 9.92 -11.24 12.56
C VAL A 101 9.80 -12.65 13.17
N LYS A 102 9.09 -12.81 14.30
CA LYS A 102 8.90 -14.12 14.94
C LYS A 102 7.91 -15.03 14.20
N ARG A 103 7.14 -14.51 13.23
CA ARG A 103 6.29 -15.36 12.38
C ARG A 103 7.12 -16.01 11.27
N THR A 104 7.09 -17.33 11.18
CA THR A 104 7.81 -18.14 10.17
C THR A 104 7.57 -17.62 8.74
N ARG A 105 6.33 -17.25 8.40
CA ARG A 105 5.98 -16.69 7.08
C ARG A 105 6.61 -15.33 6.76
N HIS A 106 6.86 -14.48 7.75
CA HIS A 106 7.58 -13.22 7.50
C HIS A 106 9.00 -13.50 7.01
N LYS A 107 9.66 -14.49 7.62
CA LYS A 107 10.98 -14.93 7.18
C LYS A 107 10.94 -15.53 5.78
N ALA A 108 9.96 -16.40 5.48
CA ALA A 108 9.79 -16.96 4.14
C ALA A 108 9.55 -15.87 3.07
N ALA A 109 8.69 -14.89 3.36
CA ALA A 109 8.43 -13.78 2.45
C ALA A 109 9.69 -12.91 2.22
N LEU A 110 10.47 -12.62 3.26
CA LEU A 110 11.73 -11.89 3.12
C LEU A 110 12.78 -12.71 2.36
N ALA A 111 12.89 -14.02 2.62
CA ALA A 111 13.79 -14.92 1.90
C ALA A 111 13.44 -14.99 0.40
N LYS A 112 12.14 -15.04 0.07
CA LYS A 112 11.66 -14.95 -1.32
C LYS A 112 12.14 -13.69 -2.03
N TYR A 113 12.08 -12.54 -1.37
CA TYR A 113 12.58 -11.29 -1.96
C TYR A 113 14.10 -11.25 -2.03
N ALA A 114 14.81 -11.81 -1.05
CA ALA A 114 16.26 -11.96 -1.09
C ALA A 114 16.70 -12.82 -2.28
N ALA A 115 16.03 -13.96 -2.51
CA ALA A 115 16.28 -14.83 -3.67
C ALA A 115 16.04 -14.11 -5.01
N ARG A 116 15.12 -13.12 -5.04
CA ARG A 116 14.89 -12.24 -6.20
C ARG A 116 15.93 -11.14 -6.35
N GLY A 117 17.00 -11.13 -5.55
CA GLY A 117 18.10 -10.18 -5.63
C GLY A 117 17.86 -8.87 -4.88
N PHE A 118 16.92 -8.83 -3.93
CA PHE A 118 16.78 -7.68 -3.03
C PHE A 118 17.68 -7.83 -1.80
N ASN A 119 18.33 -6.74 -1.40
CA ASN A 119 19.03 -6.68 -0.13
C ASN A 119 18.04 -6.31 0.99
N ILE A 120 17.71 -7.26 1.86
CA ILE A 120 16.79 -7.03 2.96
C ILE A 120 17.55 -6.41 4.13
N ILE A 121 17.21 -5.15 4.45
CA ILE A 121 17.89 -4.39 5.48
C ILE A 121 16.99 -4.15 6.69
N THR A 122 17.62 -4.17 7.85
CA THR A 122 17.01 -3.86 9.14
C THR A 122 16.69 -2.38 9.25
N ARG A 123 15.90 -2.02 10.27
CA ARG A 123 15.60 -0.63 10.59
C ARG A 123 16.86 0.20 10.89
N ASP A 124 17.82 -0.38 11.60
CA ASP A 124 19.05 0.33 11.96
C ASP A 124 19.95 0.58 10.75
N GLU A 125 19.97 -0.37 9.81
CA GLU A 125 20.64 -0.19 8.52
C GLU A 125 19.95 0.88 7.67
N ALA A 126 18.62 0.85 7.59
CA ALA A 126 17.83 1.87 6.91
C ALA A 126 18.11 3.28 7.47
N LYS A 127 18.26 3.41 8.80
CA LYS A 127 18.65 4.68 9.43
C LYS A 127 20.05 5.12 9.00
N ARG A 128 21.02 4.21 8.93
CA ARG A 128 22.39 4.55 8.46
C ARG A 128 22.42 4.92 6.98
N GLU A 129 21.60 4.29 6.15
CA GLU A 129 21.53 4.59 4.72
C GLU A 129 20.83 5.92 4.43
N ARG A 130 19.84 6.31 5.25
CA ARG A 130 19.21 7.63 5.19
C ARG A 130 20.24 8.76 5.24
N ASP A 131 21.21 8.67 6.15
CA ASP A 131 22.16 9.75 6.40
C ASP A 131 23.23 9.88 5.31
N LYS A 132 23.42 8.83 4.49
CA LYS A 132 24.46 8.79 3.45
C LYS A 132 23.99 9.28 2.08
N LYS A 133 22.71 9.13 1.75
CA LYS A 133 22.19 9.37 0.40
C LYS A 133 21.15 10.49 0.38
N HIS A 134 21.47 11.58 -0.33
CA HIS A 134 20.56 12.74 -0.49
C HIS A 134 19.22 12.40 -1.17
N ARG A 135 19.14 11.26 -1.89
CA ARG A 135 17.95 10.79 -2.63
C ARG A 135 17.25 9.58 -2.01
N SER A 136 17.60 9.20 -0.78
CA SER A 136 16.96 8.05 -0.14
C SER A 136 15.47 8.32 0.08
N SER A 137 14.60 7.43 -0.41
CA SER A 137 13.18 7.42 -0.07
C SER A 137 12.91 7.04 1.41
N LEU A 138 13.95 6.79 2.20
CA LEU A 138 13.90 6.50 3.63
C LEU A 138 14.04 7.75 4.51
N ARG A 139 13.80 8.94 3.97
CA ARG A 139 13.82 10.17 4.75
C ARG A 139 12.70 10.12 5.80
N SER A 140 13.07 10.29 7.06
CA SER A 140 12.10 10.41 8.16
C SER A 140 11.21 11.64 7.99
N GLY A 141 9.96 11.53 8.45
CA GLY A 141 8.97 12.60 8.46
C GLY A 141 7.65 12.17 7.83
N GLU A 142 6.79 13.16 7.63
CA GLU A 142 5.54 12.97 6.92
C GLU A 142 5.78 12.64 5.44
N ARG A 143 5.02 11.66 4.95
CA ARG A 143 5.03 11.17 3.59
C ARG A 143 3.61 11.17 3.04
N TRP A 144 3.52 11.41 1.74
CA TRP A 144 2.27 11.39 0.97
C TRP A 144 2.45 10.46 -0.23
N VAL A 145 1.36 9.89 -0.73
CA VAL A 145 1.42 8.89 -1.82
C VAL A 145 2.09 9.44 -3.09
N ASP A 146 1.92 10.74 -3.36
CA ASP A 146 2.50 11.45 -4.51
C ASP A 146 3.60 12.45 -4.12
N ASP A 147 4.24 12.28 -2.97
CA ASP A 147 5.34 13.16 -2.60
C ASP A 147 6.57 12.98 -3.50
N ARG A 148 7.52 13.92 -3.38
CA ARG A 148 8.76 13.96 -4.18
C ARG A 148 9.68 12.74 -4.02
N LEU A 149 9.42 11.85 -3.06
CA LEU A 149 10.22 10.66 -2.79
C LEU A 149 9.53 9.38 -3.31
N ALA A 150 8.25 9.46 -3.66
CA ALA A 150 7.54 8.45 -4.41
C ALA A 150 7.82 8.59 -5.91
N TRP A 151 7.66 7.49 -6.66
CA TRP A 151 7.49 7.57 -8.11
C TRP A 151 6.02 7.46 -8.46
N VAL A 152 5.59 8.31 -9.37
CA VAL A 152 4.24 8.33 -9.92
C VAL A 152 4.37 8.15 -11.42
N ILE A 153 3.79 7.08 -11.94
CA ILE A 153 3.75 6.75 -13.37
C ILE A 153 2.30 6.93 -13.82
N PRO A 154 1.97 8.03 -14.51
CA PRO A 154 0.63 8.24 -15.04
C PRO A 154 0.23 7.10 -15.97
N LEU A 155 -0.99 6.60 -15.81
CA LEU A 155 -1.56 5.63 -16.74
C LEU A 155 -2.19 6.37 -17.92
N ASP A 156 -2.05 5.80 -19.12
CA ASP A 156 -2.76 6.32 -20.28
C ASP A 156 -4.26 6.01 -20.17
N MET A 157 -5.04 7.05 -19.90
CA MET A 157 -6.49 7.01 -19.78
C MET A 157 -7.20 7.56 -21.02
N ALA A 158 -6.48 7.96 -22.07
CA ALA A 158 -7.03 8.67 -23.23
C ALA A 158 -8.11 7.86 -23.98
N ASN A 159 -8.04 6.53 -23.93
CA ASN A 159 -9.00 5.64 -24.60
C ASN A 159 -10.05 5.04 -23.65
N ARG A 160 -10.13 5.51 -22.40
CA ARG A 160 -11.03 4.95 -21.37
C ARG A 160 -12.15 5.92 -21.02
N ASN A 161 -13.17 6.00 -21.90
CA ASN A 161 -14.41 6.73 -21.60
C ASN A 161 -15.19 6.16 -20.40
N ASP A 162 -14.88 4.92 -20.00
CA ASP A 162 -15.65 4.17 -18.99
C ASP A 162 -15.13 4.35 -17.55
N VAL A 163 -13.95 4.96 -17.34
CA VAL A 163 -13.35 5.12 -16.00
C VAL A 163 -13.51 6.56 -15.52
N THR A 164 -14.73 7.08 -15.58
CA THR A 164 -15.05 8.35 -14.93
C THR A 164 -15.62 8.06 -13.54
N LEU A 165 -14.95 8.51 -12.48
CA LEU A 165 -15.54 8.48 -11.14
C LEU A 165 -16.83 9.28 -11.18
N SER A 166 -17.98 8.61 -11.10
CA SER A 166 -19.28 9.27 -11.19
C SER A 166 -19.37 10.41 -10.16
N ALA A 167 -19.85 11.57 -10.61
CA ALA A 167 -20.15 12.67 -9.70
C ALA A 167 -21.26 12.19 -8.73
N SER A 168 -20.97 12.20 -7.43
CA SER A 168 -21.85 11.54 -6.46
C SER A 168 -23.14 12.31 -6.17
N THR A 169 -23.15 13.64 -6.38
CA THR A 169 -24.34 14.49 -6.27
C THR A 169 -24.21 15.72 -7.18
N LEU A 170 -25.33 16.39 -7.47
CA LEU A 170 -25.41 17.58 -8.34
C LEU A 170 -24.50 18.74 -7.91
N GLY A 171 -24.04 18.76 -6.65
CA GLY A 171 -23.17 19.78 -6.09
C GLY A 171 -21.74 19.33 -5.77
N THR A 172 -21.39 18.06 -5.97
CA THR A 172 -20.03 17.58 -5.69
C THR A 172 -19.15 17.83 -6.91
N PRO A 173 -18.08 18.64 -6.81
CA PRO A 173 -17.13 18.80 -7.90
C PRO A 173 -16.58 17.42 -8.30
N GLN A 174 -16.39 17.19 -9.59
CA GLN A 174 -15.59 16.03 -10.01
C GLN A 174 -14.23 16.10 -9.32
N THR A 175 -13.79 14.97 -8.77
CA THR A 175 -12.50 14.87 -8.11
C THR A 175 -11.41 15.21 -9.13
N MET A 176 -10.71 16.32 -8.90
CA MET A 176 -9.67 16.81 -9.80
C MET A 176 -8.35 16.03 -9.67
N CYS A 177 -8.21 15.23 -8.61
CA CYS A 177 -7.04 14.42 -8.33
C CYS A 177 -7.43 12.98 -7.98
N ASP A 178 -6.46 12.08 -8.04
CA ASP A 178 -6.65 10.72 -7.55
C ASP A 178 -6.86 10.72 -6.03
N PRO A 179 -7.97 10.18 -5.51
CA PRO A 179 -8.20 10.12 -4.07
C PRO A 179 -7.08 9.43 -3.29
N VAL A 180 -6.32 8.53 -3.91
CA VAL A 180 -5.21 7.86 -3.24
C VAL A 180 -4.11 8.84 -2.81
N THR A 181 -3.93 9.96 -3.52
CA THR A 181 -2.89 10.95 -3.18
C THR A 181 -3.17 11.73 -1.91
N LEU A 182 -4.42 11.74 -1.44
CA LEU A 182 -4.82 12.39 -0.19
C LEU A 182 -4.45 11.58 1.07
N ASN A 183 -3.82 10.43 0.90
CA ASN A 183 -3.40 9.60 2.01
C ASN A 183 -1.97 9.93 2.44
N SER A 184 -1.76 10.01 3.75
CA SER A 184 -0.44 10.26 4.34
C SER A 184 -0.09 9.27 5.45
N TRP A 185 1.21 9.20 5.75
CA TRP A 185 1.78 8.43 6.86
C TRP A 185 3.05 9.10 7.38
N MET A 186 3.51 8.72 8.55
CA MET A 186 4.84 9.05 9.07
C MET A 186 5.79 7.89 8.79
N PHE A 187 6.98 8.22 8.28
CA PHE A 187 8.09 7.28 8.16
C PHE A 187 9.20 7.67 9.14
N GLY A 188 9.77 6.71 9.86
CA GLY A 188 10.82 7.01 10.86
C GLY A 188 10.28 7.64 12.15
N LYS A 189 11.19 8.01 13.04
CA LYS A 189 10.84 8.82 14.23
C LYS A 189 10.89 10.31 13.87
N HIS A 190 10.04 11.10 14.53
CA HIS A 190 10.26 12.54 14.62
C HIS A 190 11.56 12.77 15.41
N GLU A 191 12.51 13.53 14.86
CA GLU A 191 13.83 13.74 15.50
C GLU A 191 13.71 14.50 16.82
N ASP A 192 12.66 15.32 16.95
CA ASP A 192 12.43 16.17 18.13
C ASP A 192 11.59 15.52 19.24
N ASP A 193 11.33 14.20 19.21
CA ASP A 193 10.63 13.53 20.31
C ASP A 193 11.64 12.91 21.29
N PRO A 194 11.98 13.60 22.41
CA PRO A 194 12.91 13.11 23.43
C PRO A 194 12.30 12.01 24.31
N GLY A 195 11.15 11.46 23.93
CA GLY A 195 10.52 10.35 24.62
C GLY A 195 11.49 9.16 24.80
N PRO A 196 11.27 8.32 25.83
CA PRO A 196 12.10 7.14 26.09
C PRO A 196 12.34 6.38 24.78
N SER A 197 13.52 5.78 24.61
CA SER A 197 13.80 4.91 23.46
C SER A 197 12.89 3.69 23.51
N TRP A 198 11.64 3.83 23.10
CA TRP A 198 10.71 2.72 22.97
C TRP A 198 11.22 1.89 21.80
N PHE A 199 11.95 0.83 22.14
CA PHE A 199 12.08 -0.36 21.30
C PHE A 199 10.66 -0.78 20.88
N GLY A 200 10.44 -1.05 19.59
CA GLY A 200 9.15 -1.55 19.09
C GLY A 200 8.17 -0.53 18.47
N VAL A 201 8.50 0.76 18.33
CA VAL A 201 7.64 1.68 17.56
C VAL A 201 7.72 1.33 16.07
N PRO A 202 6.61 1.10 15.34
CA PRO A 202 6.68 0.71 13.93
C PRO A 202 7.36 1.80 13.09
N LEU A 203 8.06 1.39 12.02
CA LEU A 203 8.78 2.34 11.15
C LEU A 203 7.84 3.21 10.33
N ILE A 204 6.64 2.70 10.05
CA ILE A 204 5.55 3.39 9.39
C ILE A 204 4.42 3.56 10.40
N GLN A 205 3.94 4.79 10.56
CA GLN A 205 2.83 5.11 11.45
C GLN A 205 1.76 5.88 10.69
N PHE A 206 0.52 5.47 10.82
CA PHE A 206 -0.61 6.18 10.26
C PHE A 206 -1.86 5.88 11.08
N THR A 207 -2.88 6.71 10.91
CA THR A 207 -4.20 6.50 11.48
C THR A 207 -5.20 6.36 10.36
N TYR A 208 -6.04 5.33 10.45
CA TYR A 208 -7.17 5.17 9.56
C TYR A 208 -8.25 6.22 9.87
N ILE A 209 -8.73 6.91 8.83
CA ILE A 209 -9.78 7.93 8.90
C ILE A 209 -11.01 7.43 8.14
N SER A 210 -12.13 7.43 8.85
CA SER A 210 -13.46 7.20 8.26
C SER A 210 -14.47 8.16 8.86
N SER A 211 -15.34 8.68 7.99
CA SER A 211 -16.42 9.58 8.37
C SER A 211 -17.48 9.57 7.27
N LYS A 212 -18.74 9.76 7.66
CA LYS A 212 -19.85 9.94 6.71
C LYS A 212 -19.73 11.22 5.87
N LEU A 213 -18.78 12.09 6.17
CA LEU A 213 -18.45 13.28 5.37
C LEU A 213 -17.46 12.99 4.24
N LEU A 214 -16.72 11.89 4.35
CA LEU A 214 -15.67 11.54 3.41
C LEU A 214 -16.21 10.55 2.38
N ARG A 215 -15.85 10.76 1.11
CA ARG A 215 -16.22 9.85 0.01
C ARG A 215 -15.59 8.48 0.17
N PHE A 216 -14.31 8.51 0.51
CA PHE A 216 -13.45 7.36 0.64
C PHE A 216 -12.92 7.30 2.07
N LYS A 217 -12.37 6.15 2.42
CA LYS A 217 -11.62 5.94 3.64
C LYS A 217 -10.17 6.29 3.35
N TYR A 218 -9.49 6.94 4.29
CA TYR A 218 -8.13 7.43 4.10
C TYR A 218 -7.22 6.97 5.23
N THR A 219 -5.91 7.05 5.01
CA THR A 219 -4.90 7.06 6.08
C THR A 219 -4.33 8.46 6.21
N ALA A 220 -3.94 8.83 7.42
CA ALA A 220 -3.20 10.06 7.66
C ALA A 220 -2.08 9.88 8.68
N SER A 221 -1.07 10.74 8.58
CA SER A 221 -0.15 11.01 9.67
C SER A 221 -0.91 11.51 10.92
N HIS A 222 -0.31 11.34 12.09
CA HIS A 222 -0.91 11.83 13.34
C HIS A 222 -1.00 13.36 13.36
N GLU A 223 0.02 14.04 12.82
CA GLU A 223 0.08 15.50 12.75
C GLU A 223 -1.03 16.06 11.86
N PHE A 224 -1.19 15.52 10.65
CA PHE A 224 -2.26 15.93 9.74
C PHE A 224 -3.65 15.62 10.32
N LEU A 225 -3.81 14.46 10.97
CA LEU A 225 -5.07 14.13 11.62
C LEU A 225 -5.41 15.13 12.73
N HIS A 226 -4.44 15.53 13.55
CA HIS A 226 -4.65 16.54 14.58
C HIS A 226 -5.09 17.88 13.98
N PHE A 227 -4.50 18.27 12.84
CA PHE A 227 -4.89 19.47 12.10
C PHE A 227 -6.31 19.37 11.52
N VAL A 228 -6.68 18.27 10.88
CA VAL A 228 -7.96 18.15 10.13
C VAL A 228 -9.14 17.80 11.04
N LYS A 229 -8.91 17.18 12.20
CA LYS A 229 -9.96 16.69 13.09
C LYS A 229 -10.95 17.79 13.53
N PRO A 230 -10.54 18.99 13.98
CA PRO A 230 -11.48 20.06 14.33
C PRO A 230 -12.38 20.47 13.15
N ILE A 231 -11.82 20.51 11.93
CA ILE A 231 -12.55 20.87 10.71
C ILE A 231 -13.61 19.81 10.40
N LEU A 232 -13.25 18.52 10.49
CA LEU A 232 -14.19 17.41 10.29
C LEU A 232 -15.30 17.41 11.36
N CYS A 233 -14.96 17.66 12.63
CA CYS A 233 -15.95 17.74 13.71
C CYS A 233 -16.93 18.91 13.52
N MET A 234 -16.42 20.09 13.17
CA MET A 234 -17.23 21.28 12.93
C MET A 234 -18.15 21.09 11.71
N THR A 235 -17.57 20.65 10.59
CA THR A 235 -18.31 20.40 9.34
C THR A 235 -19.36 19.29 9.53
N GLY A 236 -19.00 18.24 10.26
CA GLY A 236 -19.93 17.14 10.59
C GLY A 236 -21.11 17.58 11.44
N SER A 237 -20.86 18.44 12.42
CA SER A 237 -21.93 19.00 13.25
C SER A 237 -22.88 19.88 12.44
N ALA A 238 -22.35 20.69 11.53
CA ALA A 238 -23.16 21.53 10.64
C ALA A 238 -23.98 20.67 9.66
N GLU A 239 -23.36 19.68 9.03
CA GLU A 239 -24.04 18.76 8.11
C GLU A 239 -25.13 17.94 8.81
N TYR A 240 -24.87 17.46 10.04
CA TYR A 240 -25.88 16.72 10.81
C TYR A 240 -27.11 17.56 11.14
N LYS A 241 -26.92 18.84 11.51
CA LYS A 241 -28.03 19.79 11.70
C LYS A 241 -28.80 20.00 10.40
N LYS A 242 -28.09 20.22 9.28
CA LYS A 242 -28.69 20.38 7.95
C LYS A 242 -29.55 19.17 7.56
N ARG A 243 -29.07 17.95 7.78
CA ARG A 243 -29.82 16.71 7.48
C ARG A 243 -31.06 16.55 8.34
N LYS A 244 -31.05 17.06 9.58
CA LYS A 244 -32.21 17.08 10.46
C LYS A 244 -33.27 18.09 10.00
N GLU A 245 -32.84 19.24 9.52
CA GLU A 245 -33.72 20.31 9.01
C GLU A 245 -34.26 20.02 7.61
N TYR A 246 -33.43 19.40 6.75
CA TYR A 246 -33.72 19.10 5.35
C TYR A 246 -33.49 17.60 5.08
N PRO A 247 -34.50 16.74 5.27
CA PRO A 247 -34.37 15.29 5.10
C PRO A 247 -34.09 14.86 3.65
N SER A 248 -34.43 15.70 2.66
CA SER A 248 -34.16 15.41 1.26
C SER A 248 -32.66 15.44 0.97
N ALA A 249 -32.16 14.35 0.38
CA ALA A 249 -30.74 14.15 0.08
C ALA A 249 -30.18 15.17 -0.92
N GLU A 250 -31.04 15.84 -1.69
CA GLU A 250 -30.63 16.90 -2.63
C GLU A 250 -29.97 18.10 -1.94
N PHE A 251 -30.29 18.31 -0.65
CA PHE A 251 -29.71 19.38 0.14
C PHE A 251 -28.46 18.96 0.89
N TRP A 252 -28.01 17.72 0.80
CA TRP A 252 -26.86 17.26 1.57
C TRP A 252 -25.57 17.68 0.87
N THR A 253 -24.62 18.17 1.65
CA THR A 253 -23.36 18.69 1.11
C THR A 253 -22.39 17.56 0.79
N TRP A 254 -22.53 16.43 1.48
CA TRP A 254 -21.56 15.32 1.43
C TRP A 254 -22.24 13.96 1.28
N TYR A 255 -21.44 13.00 0.82
CA TYR A 255 -21.80 11.66 0.36
C TYR A 255 -22.84 10.91 1.21
N LEU A 256 -23.71 10.18 0.52
CA LEU A 256 -24.44 9.04 1.05
C LEU A 256 -23.52 7.82 0.97
N ASN A 257 -23.27 7.18 2.11
CA ASN A 257 -22.64 5.86 2.09
C ASN A 257 -23.59 4.92 1.35
N ILE A 258 -23.17 4.38 0.21
CA ILE A 258 -23.86 3.25 -0.39
C ILE A 258 -23.53 2.07 0.54
N SER A 259 -24.53 1.68 1.33
CA SER A 259 -24.46 0.58 2.29
C SER A 259 -24.08 -0.74 1.62
#